data_AF-A0A7W6ES47-F1
#
_entry.id   AF-A0A7W6ES47-F1
#
_cell.length_a   1.000
_cell.length_b   1.000
_cell.length_c   1.000
_cell.angle_alpha   90.00
_cell.angle_beta   90.00
_cell.angle_gamma   90.00
#
_symmetry.space_group_name_H-M   'P 1'
#
loop_
_entity.id
_entity.type
_entity.pdbx_description
1 polymer ?
#
loop_
_entity_poly.entity_id
_entity_poly.type
_entity_poly.pdbx_seq_one_letter_code
_entity_poly.pdbx_strand_id
1 'polypeptide(L)'
;MKTYHILNGDCLADQLSQTKINQDFIVCRECLIDGHLYADNIADFWTVRAKFIADSHHVSTEEYFIKTVNEFEKLNNLPDNSEVCLWFENDLFCQTNMWFVISILANYTTLKIFRVFPTIENNADTWKGFGIANAEKLEQAFDSKIRFMPKDIELGKNLWASYQIGDLTKLKELSKKQSDCFQYLEEVCQAHIDRFPLDKTLGRPDKVVKEIIATNSTEFQAVFSEFSDREGIYGFGDSQLKNIYDRQMQST
;
A
#
# COMPACT_ATOMS: atom_id res chain seq x y z
N MET A 1 4.41 -24.14 -14.54
CA MET A 1 5.05 -22.84 -14.26
C MET A 1 4.60 -22.44 -12.87
N LYS A 2 5.51 -22.09 -11.97
CA LYS A 2 5.14 -21.82 -10.56
C LYS A 2 4.72 -20.35 -10.41
N THR A 3 3.67 -20.13 -9.64
CA THR A 3 3.11 -18.80 -9.37
C THR A 3 3.28 -18.49 -7.90
N TYR A 4 3.72 -17.28 -7.60
CA TYR A 4 3.87 -16.74 -6.25
C TYR A 4 2.98 -15.51 -6.11
N HIS A 5 2.48 -15.27 -4.90
CA HIS A 5 1.54 -14.18 -4.65
C HIS A 5 2.10 -13.26 -3.58
N ILE A 6 2.39 -12.01 -3.95
CA ILE A 6 2.77 -10.98 -2.99
C ILE A 6 1.51 -10.26 -2.55
N LEU A 7 1.23 -10.30 -1.25
CA LEU A 7 -0.01 -9.82 -0.64
C LEU A 7 0.29 -8.61 0.23
N ASN A 8 -0.58 -7.59 0.22
CA ASN A 8 -0.40 -6.39 1.04
C ASN A 8 -0.61 -6.61 2.56
N GLY A 9 -1.07 -7.78 2.99
CA GLY A 9 -1.31 -8.08 4.40
C GLY A 9 -1.94 -9.45 4.65
N ASP A 10 -1.99 -9.84 5.92
CA ASP A 10 -2.45 -11.17 6.35
C ASP A 10 -3.95 -11.41 6.10
N CYS A 11 -4.79 -10.36 6.18
CA CYS A 11 -6.23 -10.49 5.94
C CYS A 11 -6.54 -11.09 4.56
N LEU A 12 -5.81 -10.66 3.52
CA LEU A 12 -5.98 -11.20 2.17
C LEU A 12 -5.39 -12.62 2.06
N ALA A 13 -4.32 -12.93 2.78
CA ALA A 13 -3.75 -14.27 2.83
C ALA A 13 -4.77 -15.27 3.42
N ASP A 14 -5.45 -14.89 4.49
CA ASP A 14 -6.50 -15.69 5.12
C ASP A 14 -7.68 -15.88 4.18
N GLN A 15 -8.12 -14.84 3.46
CA GLN A 15 -9.19 -14.97 2.46
C GLN A 15 -8.78 -15.91 1.30
N LEU A 16 -7.57 -15.75 0.75
CA LEU A 16 -7.06 -16.57 -0.35
C LEU A 16 -6.83 -18.03 0.05
N SER A 17 -6.55 -18.31 1.33
CA SER A 17 -6.42 -19.68 1.85
C SER A 17 -7.68 -20.54 1.64
N GLN A 18 -8.84 -19.88 1.48
CA GLN A 18 -10.14 -20.51 1.22
C GLN A 18 -10.45 -20.68 -0.27
N THR A 19 -9.52 -20.30 -1.15
CA THR A 19 -9.66 -20.39 -2.61
C THR A 19 -8.74 -21.47 -3.19
N LYS A 20 -8.73 -21.65 -4.52
CA LYS A 20 -7.71 -22.47 -5.19
C LYS A 20 -6.30 -21.86 -5.18
N ILE A 21 -6.17 -20.59 -4.79
CA ILE A 21 -4.94 -19.81 -4.76
C ILE A 21 -4.43 -19.77 -3.30
N ASN A 22 -4.24 -20.94 -2.68
CA ASN A 22 -4.04 -21.06 -1.24
C ASN A 22 -2.61 -21.38 -0.80
N GLN A 23 -1.62 -21.07 -1.65
CA GLN A 23 -0.21 -21.39 -1.41
C GLN A 23 0.75 -20.35 -2.01
N ASP A 24 2.04 -20.49 -1.71
CA ASP A 24 3.14 -19.67 -2.27
C ASP A 24 3.00 -18.16 -2.03
N PHE A 25 2.50 -17.81 -0.83
CA PHE A 25 2.34 -16.44 -0.39
C PHE A 25 3.64 -15.80 0.13
N ILE A 26 3.81 -14.53 -0.21
CA ILE A 26 4.80 -13.61 0.34
C ILE A 26 4.03 -12.39 0.86
N VAL A 27 4.00 -12.19 2.16
CA VAL A 27 3.14 -11.14 2.75
C VAL A 27 3.96 -9.88 3.06
N CYS A 28 3.61 -8.78 2.40
CA CYS A 28 4.18 -7.45 2.62
C CYS A 28 3.56 -6.82 3.88
N ARG A 29 4.15 -7.11 5.04
CA ARG A 29 3.74 -6.56 6.35
C ARG A 29 4.39 -5.21 6.61
N GLU A 30 4.12 -4.27 5.73
CA GLU A 30 4.64 -2.91 5.82
C GLU A 30 3.52 -1.86 5.79
N CYS A 31 3.80 -0.70 6.38
CA CYS A 31 2.94 0.47 6.38
C CYS A 31 3.74 1.67 5.86
N LEU A 32 4.25 1.59 4.62
CA LEU A 32 5.16 2.60 4.05
C LEU A 32 4.50 3.97 3.82
N ILE A 33 3.18 4.06 4.03
CA ILE A 33 2.49 5.35 4.07
C ILE A 33 2.95 6.22 5.24
N ASP A 34 3.56 5.61 6.27
CA ASP A 34 3.95 6.23 7.53
C ASP A 34 5.38 5.84 7.95
N GLY A 35 5.97 6.68 8.81
CA GLY A 35 7.33 6.52 9.31
C GLY A 35 8.42 6.97 8.33
N HIS A 36 9.67 6.90 8.80
CA HIS A 36 10.82 7.26 7.99
C HIS A 36 11.12 6.17 6.95
N LEU A 37 11.51 6.58 5.74
CA LEU A 37 11.72 5.68 4.60
C LEU A 37 13.08 5.83 3.94
N TYR A 38 13.78 6.94 4.20
CA TYR A 38 15.08 7.17 3.59
C TYR A 38 16.11 6.20 4.15
N ALA A 39 16.83 5.53 3.25
CA ALA A 39 17.98 4.72 3.54
C ALA A 39 18.83 4.56 2.28
N ASP A 40 20.14 4.45 2.42
CA ASP A 40 21.06 4.37 1.28
C ASP A 40 21.05 2.99 0.60
N ASN A 41 20.66 1.94 1.32
CA ASN A 41 20.53 0.58 0.81
C ASN A 41 19.42 -0.20 1.55
N ILE A 42 19.10 -1.39 1.05
CA ILE A 42 17.99 -2.20 1.56
C ILE A 42 18.23 -2.74 2.98
N ALA A 43 19.49 -3.00 3.38
CA ALA A 43 19.80 -3.49 4.73
C ALA A 43 19.59 -2.38 5.78
N ASP A 44 20.03 -1.15 5.45
CA ASP A 44 19.77 0.03 6.28
C ASP A 44 18.28 0.36 6.32
N PHE A 45 17.58 0.20 5.19
CA PHE A 45 16.13 0.38 5.11
C PHE A 45 15.42 -0.51 6.12
N TRP A 46 15.73 -1.81 6.19
CA TRP A 46 15.13 -2.71 7.17
C TRP A 46 15.40 -2.31 8.61
N THR A 47 16.59 -1.76 8.90
CA THR A 47 16.92 -1.27 10.24
C THR A 47 16.09 -0.03 10.61
N VAL A 48 15.94 0.91 9.68
CA VAL A 48 15.09 2.10 9.84
C VAL A 48 13.65 1.71 10.09
N ARG A 49 13.13 0.77 9.29
CA ARG A 49 11.74 0.28 9.41
C ARG A 49 11.52 -0.50 10.70
N ALA A 50 12.43 -1.41 11.07
CA ALA A 50 12.33 -2.16 12.33
C ALA A 50 12.23 -1.23 13.55
N LYS A 51 13.02 -0.16 13.57
CA LYS A 51 12.95 0.86 14.63
C LYS A 51 11.59 1.55 14.65
N PHE A 52 11.11 2.03 13.51
CA PHE A 52 9.82 2.72 13.42
C PHE A 52 8.66 1.82 13.88
N ILE A 53 8.64 0.56 13.41
CA ILE A 53 7.60 -0.41 13.76
C ILE A 53 7.65 -0.75 15.25
N ALA A 54 8.84 -0.88 15.85
CA ALA A 54 8.97 -1.10 17.28
C ALA A 54 8.46 0.06 18.12
N ASP A 55 8.80 1.29 17.71
CA ASP A 55 8.40 2.49 18.42
C ASP A 55 6.87 2.75 18.29
N SER A 56 6.26 2.44 17.14
CA SER A 56 4.88 2.83 16.81
C SER A 56 3.83 1.73 16.98
N HIS A 57 4.22 0.45 16.87
CA HIS A 57 3.30 -0.70 16.87
C HIS A 57 3.59 -1.73 17.96
N HIS A 58 4.55 -1.46 18.85
CA HIS A 58 4.93 -2.35 19.96
C HIS A 58 5.35 -3.77 19.53
N VAL A 59 5.87 -3.90 18.32
CA VAL A 59 6.44 -5.15 17.77
C VAL A 59 7.95 -5.11 17.96
N SER A 60 8.57 -6.15 18.51
CA SER A 60 10.02 -6.13 18.69
C SER A 60 10.76 -6.05 17.34
N THR A 61 11.98 -5.51 17.32
CA THR A 61 12.79 -5.49 16.09
C THR A 61 13.03 -6.91 15.57
N GLU A 62 13.33 -7.85 16.45
CA GLU A 62 13.47 -9.27 16.11
C GLU A 62 12.21 -9.84 15.45
N GLU A 63 11.03 -9.58 16.02
CA GLU A 63 9.76 -10.03 15.45
C GLU A 63 9.52 -9.43 14.07
N TYR A 64 9.86 -8.15 13.87
CA TYR A 64 9.77 -7.50 12.56
C TYR A 64 10.67 -8.18 11.52
N PHE A 65 11.93 -8.49 11.85
CA PHE A 65 12.82 -9.21 10.93
C PHE A 65 12.25 -10.60 10.58
N ILE A 66 11.79 -11.33 11.59
CA ILE A 66 11.23 -12.68 11.41
C ILE A 66 9.96 -12.68 10.56
N LYS A 67 9.04 -11.74 10.79
CA LYS A 67 7.72 -11.71 10.15
C LYS A 67 7.66 -10.90 8.87
N THR A 68 8.51 -9.89 8.69
CA THR A 68 8.46 -9.00 7.54
C THR A 68 9.65 -9.22 6.62
N VAL A 69 10.88 -9.09 7.13
CA VAL A 69 12.08 -9.14 6.28
C VAL A 69 12.27 -10.54 5.66
N ASN A 70 12.07 -11.60 6.45
CA ASN A 70 12.15 -12.98 5.94
C ASN A 70 11.15 -13.27 4.81
N GLU A 71 10.00 -12.58 4.74
CA GLU A 71 9.09 -12.71 3.60
C GLU A 71 9.73 -12.19 2.31
N PHE A 72 10.37 -11.01 2.37
CA PHE A 72 11.07 -10.44 1.23
C PHE A 72 12.30 -11.26 0.83
N GLU A 73 12.98 -11.91 1.78
CA GLU A 73 14.10 -12.81 1.48
C GLU A 73 13.70 -14.04 0.64
N LYS A 74 12.42 -14.45 0.68
CA LYS A 74 11.90 -15.51 -0.20
C LYS A 74 12.06 -15.16 -1.68
N LEU A 75 12.08 -13.86 -2.03
CA LEU A 75 12.26 -13.38 -3.41
C LEU A 75 13.60 -13.83 -4.01
N ASN A 76 14.64 -13.98 -3.18
CA ASN A 76 15.96 -14.44 -3.62
C ASN A 76 15.97 -15.88 -4.14
N ASN A 77 14.98 -16.67 -3.77
CA ASN A 77 14.90 -18.10 -4.08
C ASN A 77 13.83 -18.42 -5.12
N LEU A 78 13.25 -17.41 -5.78
CA LEU A 78 12.27 -17.64 -6.82
C LEU A 78 12.95 -18.22 -8.07
N PRO A 79 12.45 -19.34 -8.61
CA PRO A 79 12.98 -19.88 -9.86
C PRO A 79 12.79 -18.90 -11.03
N ASP A 80 13.74 -18.89 -11.95
CA ASP A 80 13.63 -18.13 -13.19
C ASP A 80 12.32 -18.44 -13.94
N ASN A 81 11.75 -17.42 -14.57
CA ASN A 81 10.49 -17.51 -15.33
C ASN A 81 9.25 -17.85 -14.48
N SER A 82 9.29 -17.73 -13.16
CA SER A 82 8.10 -17.81 -12.30
C SER A 82 7.14 -16.64 -12.55
N GLU A 83 5.84 -16.85 -12.29
CA GLU A 83 4.86 -15.76 -12.19
C GLU A 83 4.87 -15.18 -10.78
N VAL A 84 4.85 -13.86 -10.68
CA VAL A 84 4.69 -13.14 -9.41
C VAL A 84 3.47 -12.23 -9.53
N CYS A 85 2.44 -12.50 -8.74
CA CYS A 85 1.18 -11.77 -8.76
C CYS A 85 1.12 -10.80 -7.58
N LEU A 86 1.03 -9.51 -7.86
CA LEU A 86 0.97 -8.43 -6.89
C LEU A 86 -0.50 -8.10 -6.56
N TRP A 87 -0.94 -8.53 -5.39
CA TRP A 87 -2.26 -8.26 -4.84
C TRP A 87 -2.23 -7.05 -3.92
N PHE A 88 -2.50 -5.89 -4.51
CA PHE A 88 -2.63 -4.62 -3.80
C PHE A 88 -3.84 -3.90 -4.35
N GLU A 89 -4.40 -2.98 -3.59
CA GLU A 89 -5.58 -2.22 -3.98
C GLU A 89 -5.16 -0.89 -4.63
N ASN A 90 -6.14 -0.03 -4.90
CA ASN A 90 -5.92 1.20 -5.64
C ASN A 90 -5.63 2.41 -4.75
N ASP A 91 -5.82 2.32 -3.45
CA ASP A 91 -5.55 3.42 -2.52
C ASP A 91 -4.04 3.70 -2.34
N LEU A 92 -3.73 4.83 -1.70
CA LEU A 92 -2.37 5.29 -1.46
C LEU A 92 -1.54 4.34 -0.58
N PHE A 93 -2.14 3.69 0.42
CA PHE A 93 -1.43 2.75 1.29
C PHE A 93 -0.92 1.56 0.47
N CYS A 94 -1.84 0.92 -0.27
CA CYS A 94 -1.57 -0.21 -1.14
C CYS A 94 -0.58 0.14 -2.25
N GLN A 95 -0.77 1.27 -2.94
CA GLN A 95 0.12 1.65 -4.03
C GLN A 95 1.54 1.95 -3.54
N THR A 96 1.69 2.58 -2.38
CA THR A 96 3.01 2.87 -1.81
C THR A 96 3.78 1.56 -1.52
N ASN A 97 3.13 0.60 -0.87
CA ASN A 97 3.72 -0.72 -0.60
C ASN A 97 4.05 -1.45 -1.91
N MET A 98 3.18 -1.35 -2.92
CA MET A 98 3.41 -1.94 -4.23
C MET A 98 4.62 -1.31 -4.95
N TRP A 99 4.78 0.02 -4.92
CA TRP A 99 5.94 0.69 -5.53
C TRP A 99 7.25 0.19 -4.95
N PHE A 100 7.30 0.04 -3.63
CA PHE A 100 8.44 -0.55 -2.94
C PHE A 100 8.72 -2.00 -3.39
N VAL A 101 7.69 -2.85 -3.42
CA VAL A 101 7.82 -4.24 -3.89
C VAL A 101 8.33 -4.30 -5.34
N ILE A 102 7.81 -3.45 -6.23
CA ILE A 102 8.29 -3.33 -7.61
C ILE A 102 9.76 -2.90 -7.64
N SER A 103 10.18 -2.00 -6.74
CA SER A 103 11.58 -1.55 -6.68
C SER A 103 12.56 -2.70 -6.38
N ILE A 104 12.14 -3.66 -5.54
CA ILE A 104 12.91 -4.88 -5.26
C ILE A 104 12.85 -5.84 -6.45
N LEU A 105 11.64 -6.11 -6.96
CA LEU A 105 11.41 -7.06 -8.05
C LEU A 105 12.10 -6.66 -9.36
N ALA A 106 12.36 -5.36 -9.55
CA ALA A 106 13.09 -4.86 -10.70
C ALA A 106 14.52 -5.44 -10.85
N ASN A 107 15.09 -6.03 -9.79
CA ASN A 107 16.37 -6.72 -9.86
C ASN A 107 16.28 -8.14 -10.43
N TYR A 108 15.07 -8.70 -10.58
CA TYR A 108 14.81 -10.07 -11.02
C TYR A 108 14.20 -10.10 -12.43
N THR A 109 15.06 -9.89 -13.43
CA THR A 109 14.63 -9.66 -14.83
C THR A 109 13.97 -10.87 -15.52
N THR A 110 14.10 -12.07 -14.96
CA THR A 110 13.52 -13.31 -15.49
C THR A 110 12.08 -13.56 -15.02
N LEU A 111 11.61 -12.83 -14.00
CA LEU A 111 10.26 -13.01 -13.45
C LEU A 111 9.20 -12.40 -14.37
N LYS A 112 8.01 -13.03 -14.41
CA LYS A 112 6.83 -12.45 -15.05
C LYS A 112 5.94 -11.86 -13.97
N ILE A 113 5.89 -10.53 -13.91
CA ILE A 113 5.18 -9.82 -12.85
C ILE A 113 3.78 -9.44 -13.35
N PHE A 114 2.77 -9.69 -12.53
CA PHE A 114 1.38 -9.40 -12.80
C PHE A 114 0.77 -8.57 -11.69
N ARG A 115 -0.16 -7.72 -12.06
CA ARG A 115 -1.03 -6.95 -11.19
C ARG A 115 -2.36 -7.68 -11.04
N VAL A 116 -2.81 -7.88 -9.81
CA VAL A 116 -4.17 -8.35 -9.51
C VAL A 116 -4.94 -7.21 -8.87
N PHE A 117 -6.09 -6.86 -9.46
CA PHE A 117 -6.96 -5.80 -8.98
C PHE A 117 -8.18 -6.39 -8.25
N PRO A 118 -8.74 -5.70 -7.25
CA PRO A 118 -10.04 -6.05 -6.71
C PRO A 118 -11.13 -5.89 -7.78
N THR A 119 -12.11 -6.78 -7.78
CA THR A 119 -13.29 -6.67 -8.66
C THR A 119 -14.23 -5.59 -8.13
N ILE A 120 -14.33 -4.47 -8.85
CA ILE A 120 -15.18 -3.33 -8.50
C ILE A 120 -16.45 -3.39 -9.36
N GLU A 121 -17.59 -3.66 -8.74
CA GLU A 121 -18.90 -3.70 -9.41
C GLU A 121 -19.68 -2.38 -9.29
N ASN A 122 -19.39 -1.60 -8.25
CA ASN A 122 -20.03 -0.32 -7.96
C ASN A 122 -18.94 0.72 -7.67
N ASN A 123 -19.07 1.91 -8.27
CA ASN A 123 -18.16 3.03 -8.03
C ASN A 123 -18.12 3.48 -6.56
N ALA A 124 -19.16 3.21 -5.77
CA ALA A 124 -19.15 3.45 -4.33
C ALA A 124 -18.18 2.53 -3.55
N ASP A 125 -17.76 1.42 -4.17
CA ASP A 125 -16.87 0.43 -3.54
C ASP A 125 -15.42 0.55 -4.01
N THR A 126 -15.08 1.59 -4.79
CA THR A 126 -13.75 1.78 -5.40
C THR A 126 -12.59 1.64 -4.41
N TRP A 127 -12.79 2.09 -3.16
CA TRP A 127 -11.77 2.08 -2.11
C TRP A 127 -11.94 0.97 -1.08
N LYS A 128 -12.90 0.05 -1.27
CA LYS A 128 -13.15 -1.07 -0.33
C LYS A 128 -12.25 -2.28 -0.59
N GLY A 129 -11.58 -2.31 -1.73
CA GLY A 129 -10.52 -3.27 -1.99
C GLY A 129 -10.99 -4.73 -2.03
N PHE A 130 -10.12 -5.63 -1.57
CA PHE A 130 -10.40 -7.06 -1.45
C PHE A 130 -11.19 -7.40 -0.17
N GLY A 131 -11.36 -6.46 0.76
CA GLY A 131 -12.08 -6.68 2.02
C GLY A 131 -13.53 -7.14 1.83
N ILE A 132 -14.16 -6.73 0.72
CA ILE A 132 -15.54 -7.13 0.35
C ILE A 132 -15.60 -8.29 -0.64
N ALA A 133 -14.46 -8.85 -1.05
CA ALA A 133 -14.41 -9.95 -2.01
C ALA A 133 -14.71 -11.28 -1.31
N ASN A 134 -15.52 -12.12 -1.97
CA ASN A 134 -15.66 -13.53 -1.61
C ASN A 134 -14.66 -14.38 -2.43
N ALA A 135 -14.58 -15.68 -2.14
CA ALA A 135 -13.68 -16.60 -2.83
C ALA A 135 -13.82 -16.56 -4.36
N GLU A 136 -15.05 -16.49 -4.88
CA GLU A 136 -15.31 -16.41 -6.31
C GLU A 136 -14.74 -15.13 -6.93
N LYS A 137 -14.96 -13.96 -6.29
CA LYS A 137 -14.43 -12.68 -6.74
C LYS A 137 -12.90 -12.64 -6.73
N LEU A 138 -12.26 -13.30 -5.75
CA LEU A 138 -10.81 -13.42 -5.70
C LEU A 138 -10.26 -14.29 -6.84
N GLU A 139 -10.91 -15.42 -7.15
CA GLU A 139 -10.55 -16.26 -8.31
C GLU A 139 -10.72 -15.49 -9.62
N GLN A 140 -11.84 -14.76 -9.79
CA GLN A 140 -12.08 -13.91 -10.96
C GLN A 140 -11.04 -12.79 -11.10
N ALA A 141 -10.66 -12.15 -10.00
CA ALA A 141 -9.63 -11.12 -9.97
C ALA A 141 -8.28 -11.68 -10.45
N PHE A 142 -7.91 -12.88 -9.97
CA PHE A 142 -6.69 -13.56 -10.40
C PHE A 142 -6.68 -13.93 -11.88
N ASP A 143 -7.80 -14.43 -12.40
CA ASP A 143 -7.96 -14.77 -13.82
C ASP A 143 -7.86 -13.51 -14.72
N SER A 144 -8.21 -12.34 -14.17
CA SER A 144 -8.17 -11.04 -14.86
C SER A 144 -6.86 -10.27 -14.64
N LYS A 145 -5.81 -10.91 -14.10
CA LYS A 145 -4.52 -10.25 -13.81
C LYS A 145 -3.89 -9.63 -15.06
N ILE A 146 -3.29 -8.45 -14.88
CA ILE A 146 -2.66 -7.69 -15.96
C ILE A 146 -1.14 -7.80 -15.83
N ARG A 147 -0.43 -8.02 -16.94
CA ARG A 147 1.03 -8.13 -16.92
C ARG A 147 1.67 -6.75 -16.83
N PHE A 148 2.62 -6.57 -15.91
CA PHE A 148 3.51 -5.41 -15.93
C PHE A 148 4.46 -5.49 -17.13
N MET A 149 4.50 -4.45 -17.94
CA MET A 149 5.49 -4.29 -19.00
C MET A 149 6.76 -3.61 -18.45
N PRO A 150 7.91 -3.69 -19.14
CA PRO A 150 9.14 -3.07 -18.66
C PRO A 150 9.01 -1.58 -18.29
N LYS A 151 8.20 -0.81 -19.06
CA LYS A 151 7.88 0.59 -18.76
C LYS A 151 7.14 0.78 -17.43
N ASP A 152 6.30 -0.19 -17.04
CA ASP A 152 5.51 -0.13 -15.82
C ASP A 152 6.39 -0.47 -14.61
N ILE A 153 7.30 -1.43 -14.76
CA ILE A 153 8.33 -1.73 -13.75
C ILE A 153 9.23 -0.51 -13.54
N GLU A 154 9.69 0.12 -14.61
CA GLU A 154 10.48 1.36 -14.53
C GLU A 154 9.70 2.50 -13.87
N LEU A 155 8.41 2.65 -14.17
CA LEU A 155 7.54 3.62 -13.51
C LEU A 155 7.45 3.35 -12.01
N GLY A 156 7.16 2.12 -11.58
CA GLY A 156 7.08 1.75 -10.17
C GLY A 156 8.37 2.01 -9.39
N LYS A 157 9.54 1.72 -9.99
CA LYS A 157 10.85 2.06 -9.40
C LYS A 157 11.00 3.56 -9.16
N ASN A 158 10.65 4.36 -10.17
CA ASN A 158 10.79 5.81 -10.10
C ASN A 158 9.79 6.41 -9.10
N LEU A 159 8.56 5.88 -9.03
CA LEU A 159 7.56 6.27 -8.03
C LEU A 159 8.10 6.01 -6.62
N TRP A 160 8.64 4.80 -6.36
CA TRP A 160 9.24 4.48 -5.07
C TRP A 160 10.42 5.42 -4.75
N ALA A 161 11.36 5.61 -5.68
CA ALA A 161 12.53 6.46 -5.44
C ALA A 161 12.14 7.90 -5.10
N SER A 162 11.16 8.48 -5.81
CA SER A 162 10.64 9.82 -5.51
C SER A 162 9.88 9.87 -4.19
N TYR A 163 9.06 8.86 -3.90
CA TYR A 163 8.31 8.76 -2.66
C TYR A 163 9.24 8.64 -1.44
N GLN A 164 10.27 7.80 -1.53
CA GLN A 164 11.21 7.52 -0.45
C GLN A 164 11.95 8.77 0.04
N ILE A 165 12.29 9.69 -0.88
CA ILE A 165 12.99 10.95 -0.57
C ILE A 165 12.04 12.14 -0.38
N GLY A 166 10.72 11.94 -0.51
CA GLY A 166 9.72 13.01 -0.39
C GLY A 166 9.70 14.01 -1.55
N ASP A 167 10.12 13.62 -2.76
CA ASP A 167 10.07 14.49 -3.95
C ASP A 167 8.66 14.55 -4.55
N LEU A 168 7.83 15.42 -3.96
CA LEU A 168 6.44 15.63 -4.38
C LEU A 168 6.31 16.17 -5.81
N THR A 169 7.28 16.96 -6.28
CA THR A 169 7.27 17.50 -7.64
C THR A 169 7.45 16.37 -8.64
N LYS A 170 8.46 15.51 -8.40
CA LYS A 170 8.71 14.37 -9.27
C LYS A 170 7.58 13.35 -9.24
N LEU A 171 7.01 13.11 -8.05
CA LEU A 171 5.85 12.23 -7.91
C LEU A 171 4.68 12.73 -8.76
N LYS A 172 4.40 14.05 -8.74
CA LYS A 172 3.36 14.67 -9.58
C LYS A 172 3.64 14.50 -11.07
N GLU A 173 4.88 14.65 -11.51
CA GLU A 173 5.26 14.42 -12.92
C GLU A 173 5.04 12.97 -13.35
N LEU A 174 5.50 12.02 -12.53
CA LEU A 174 5.38 10.58 -12.80
C LEU A 174 3.92 10.13 -12.84
N SER A 175 3.07 10.75 -12.01
CA SER A 175 1.67 10.38 -11.88
C SER A 175 0.84 10.54 -13.16
N LYS A 176 1.31 11.37 -14.10
CA LYS A 176 0.65 11.61 -15.40
C LYS A 176 0.91 10.50 -16.43
N LYS A 177 1.81 9.56 -16.14
CA LYS A 177 2.14 8.47 -17.06
C LYS A 177 1.02 7.44 -17.07
N GLN A 178 0.58 7.05 -18.27
CA GLN A 178 -0.48 6.08 -18.46
C GLN A 178 0.03 4.64 -18.33
N SER A 179 -0.64 3.84 -17.51
CA SER A 179 -0.36 2.42 -17.32
C SER A 179 -1.59 1.66 -16.85
N ASP A 180 -1.90 0.54 -17.51
CA ASP A 180 -3.01 -0.34 -17.11
C ASP A 180 -2.77 -1.00 -15.73
N CYS A 181 -1.52 -1.01 -15.24
CA CYS A 181 -1.15 -1.55 -13.94
C CYS A 181 -1.23 -0.53 -12.79
N PHE A 182 -1.34 0.77 -13.10
CA PHE A 182 -1.41 1.86 -12.12
C PHE A 182 -2.70 2.68 -12.31
N GLN A 183 -3.83 2.06 -11.95
CA GLN A 183 -5.12 2.77 -11.93
C GLN A 183 -5.11 3.87 -10.85
N TYR A 184 -5.79 4.98 -11.12
CA TYR A 184 -5.91 6.13 -10.21
C TYR A 184 -4.58 6.77 -9.78
N LEU A 185 -3.51 6.59 -10.57
CA LEU A 185 -2.17 7.02 -10.18
C LEU A 185 -2.07 8.53 -9.94
N GLU A 186 -2.70 9.34 -10.79
CA GLU A 186 -2.70 10.80 -10.64
C GLU A 186 -3.43 11.22 -9.35
N GLU A 187 -4.59 10.63 -9.09
CA GLU A 187 -5.40 10.91 -7.91
C GLU A 187 -4.68 10.48 -6.62
N VAL A 188 -4.04 9.31 -6.62
CA VAL A 188 -3.32 8.77 -5.45
C VAL A 188 -2.07 9.57 -5.16
N CYS A 189 -1.30 9.95 -6.18
CA CYS A 189 -0.16 10.84 -5.99
C CYS A 189 -0.62 12.22 -5.50
N GLN A 190 -1.73 12.75 -6.01
CA GLN A 190 -2.28 14.00 -5.53
C GLN A 190 -2.76 13.90 -4.07
N ALA A 191 -3.38 12.78 -3.68
CA ALA A 191 -3.74 12.52 -2.29
C ALA A 191 -2.51 12.57 -1.38
N HIS A 192 -1.39 11.95 -1.78
CA HIS A 192 -0.13 12.04 -1.02
C HIS A 192 0.39 13.48 -0.91
N ILE A 193 0.36 14.24 -2.00
CA ILE A 193 0.76 15.66 -2.01
C ILE A 193 -0.11 16.48 -1.06
N ASP A 194 -1.42 16.22 -1.04
CA ASP A 194 -2.39 16.92 -0.18
C ASP A 194 -2.16 16.67 1.32
N ARG A 195 -1.40 15.63 1.69
CA ARG A 195 -0.96 15.41 3.09
C ARG A 195 0.06 16.45 3.55
N PHE A 196 0.80 17.06 2.62
CA PHE A 196 1.96 17.91 2.90
C PHE A 196 1.87 19.25 2.14
N PRO A 197 0.90 20.12 2.48
CA PRO A 197 0.74 21.40 1.81
C PRO A 197 1.95 22.33 2.05
N LEU A 198 2.38 23.03 0.99
CA LEU A 198 3.56 23.90 1.02
C LEU A 198 3.40 25.13 1.93
N ASP A 199 2.15 25.56 2.14
CA ASP A 199 1.81 26.73 2.96
C ASP A 199 1.78 26.43 4.47
N LYS A 200 2.20 25.23 4.89
CA LYS A 200 2.20 24.74 6.27
C LYS A 200 0.81 24.73 6.93
N THR A 201 -0.26 24.77 6.14
CA THR A 201 -1.60 24.50 6.66
C THR A 201 -1.74 23.01 7.00
N LEU A 202 -2.84 22.64 7.64
CA LEU A 202 -3.14 21.23 7.88
C LEU A 202 -3.23 20.47 6.55
N GLY A 203 -2.66 19.26 6.51
CA GLY A 203 -2.88 18.34 5.40
C GLY A 203 -4.37 18.00 5.26
N ARG A 204 -4.77 17.56 4.06
CA ARG A 204 -6.17 17.21 3.78
C ARG A 204 -6.75 16.21 4.78
N PRO A 205 -6.07 15.10 5.16
CA PRO A 205 -6.61 14.21 6.17
C PRO A 205 -6.90 14.89 7.51
N ASP A 206 -5.97 15.71 8.02
CA ASP A 206 -6.16 16.46 9.27
C ASP A 206 -7.33 17.45 9.17
N LYS A 207 -7.50 18.13 8.03
CA LYS A 207 -8.63 19.05 7.78
C LYS A 207 -9.97 18.30 7.83
N VAL A 208 -10.06 17.16 7.15
CA VAL A 208 -11.31 16.37 7.07
C VAL A 208 -11.65 15.76 8.43
N VAL A 209 -10.68 15.19 9.15
CA VAL A 209 -10.93 14.66 10.51
C VAL A 209 -11.42 15.77 11.45
N LYS A 210 -10.81 16.96 11.39
CA LYS A 210 -11.25 18.11 12.19
C LYS A 210 -12.68 18.53 11.86
N GLU A 211 -13.05 18.53 10.57
CA GLU A 211 -14.40 18.84 10.12
C GLU A 211 -15.41 17.82 10.64
N ILE A 212 -15.12 16.52 10.51
CA ILE A 212 -16.00 15.44 10.96
C ILE A 212 -16.23 15.51 12.47
N ILE A 213 -15.17 15.78 13.26
CA ILE A 213 -15.30 15.96 14.72
C ILE A 213 -16.22 17.14 15.06
N ALA A 214 -16.11 18.24 14.31
CA ALA A 214 -16.90 19.44 14.55
C ALA A 214 -18.37 19.32 14.12
N THR A 215 -18.68 18.46 13.14
CA THR A 215 -20.00 18.44 12.47
C THR A 215 -20.79 17.13 12.62
N ASN A 216 -20.11 15.99 12.80
CA ASN A 216 -20.73 14.66 12.82
C ASN A 216 -20.67 14.02 14.21
N SER A 217 -19.48 13.73 14.73
CA SER A 217 -19.30 12.97 15.97
C SER A 217 -17.89 13.11 16.55
N THR A 218 -17.78 13.06 17.87
CA THR A 218 -16.50 12.94 18.60
C THR A 218 -16.13 11.48 18.88
N GLU A 219 -16.95 10.50 18.53
CA GLU A 219 -16.63 9.08 18.73
C GLU A 219 -15.70 8.57 17.62
N PHE A 220 -14.53 8.04 17.98
CA PHE A 220 -13.50 7.62 17.01
C PHE A 220 -14.05 6.70 15.91
N GLN A 221 -14.88 5.72 16.25
CA GLN A 221 -15.44 4.78 15.27
C GLN A 221 -16.36 5.46 14.24
N ALA A 222 -17.14 6.46 14.67
CA ALA A 222 -17.97 7.24 13.77
C ALA A 222 -17.12 8.17 12.88
N VAL A 223 -16.07 8.77 13.45
CA VAL A 223 -15.11 9.57 12.68
C VAL A 223 -14.37 8.72 11.64
N PHE A 224 -13.97 7.50 12.03
CA PHE A 224 -13.29 6.56 11.15
C PHE A 224 -14.17 6.17 9.97
N SER A 225 -15.41 5.73 10.23
CA SER A 225 -16.34 5.36 9.17
C SER A 225 -16.58 6.51 8.19
N GLU A 226 -16.86 7.72 8.70
CA GLU A 226 -17.11 8.89 7.85
C GLU A 226 -15.87 9.30 7.06
N PHE A 227 -14.67 9.23 7.67
CA PHE A 227 -13.43 9.52 6.98
C PHE A 227 -13.17 8.51 5.86
N SER A 228 -13.32 7.21 6.12
CA SER A 228 -13.15 6.16 5.13
C SER A 228 -14.12 6.31 3.95
N ASP A 229 -15.36 6.73 4.20
CA ASP A 229 -16.35 6.99 3.15
C ASP A 229 -15.98 8.19 2.27
N ARG A 230 -15.47 9.28 2.87
CA ARG A 230 -15.09 10.51 2.14
C ARG A 230 -13.73 10.43 1.46
N GLU A 231 -12.77 9.79 2.12
CA GLU A 231 -11.34 9.90 1.85
C GLU A 231 -10.68 8.51 1.76
N GLY A 232 -11.43 7.48 1.33
CA GLY A 232 -10.95 6.11 1.14
C GLY A 232 -9.72 5.98 0.23
N ILE A 233 -9.45 6.99 -0.61
CA ILE A 233 -8.24 7.08 -1.44
C ILE A 233 -6.93 6.99 -0.63
N TYR A 234 -6.94 7.35 0.65
CA TYR A 234 -5.75 7.24 1.50
C TYR A 234 -5.43 5.82 1.95
N GLY A 235 -6.42 4.92 2.01
CA GLY A 235 -6.23 3.56 2.54
C GLY A 235 -5.77 3.55 4.01
N PHE A 236 -6.14 4.55 4.80
CA PHE A 236 -5.74 4.62 6.21
C PHE A 236 -6.47 3.56 7.05
N GLY A 237 -5.69 2.79 7.80
CA GLY A 237 -6.20 1.94 8.88
C GLY A 237 -6.33 2.70 10.20
N ASP A 238 -6.78 2.00 11.24
CA ASP A 238 -7.03 2.57 12.56
C ASP A 238 -5.84 3.38 13.08
N SER A 239 -4.62 2.84 13.00
CA SER A 239 -3.43 3.50 13.56
C SER A 239 -3.12 4.85 12.90
N GLN A 240 -3.17 4.93 11.56
CA GLN A 240 -2.88 6.19 10.86
C GLN A 240 -3.93 7.24 11.18
N LEU A 241 -5.22 6.85 11.17
CA LEU A 241 -6.29 7.80 11.44
C LEU A 241 -6.36 8.19 12.92
N LYS A 242 -6.12 7.24 13.84
CA LYS A 242 -6.11 7.47 15.29
C LYS A 242 -5.09 8.53 15.68
N ASN A 243 -3.90 8.48 15.09
CA ASN A 243 -2.87 9.50 15.29
C ASN A 243 -3.33 10.91 14.87
N ILE A 244 -4.08 11.03 13.77
CA ILE A 244 -4.67 12.31 13.33
C ILE A 244 -5.76 12.75 14.30
N TYR A 245 -6.69 11.84 14.60
CA TYR A 245 -7.83 12.06 15.49
C TYR A 245 -7.37 12.56 16.87
N ASP A 246 -6.39 11.90 17.50
CA ASP A 246 -5.94 12.26 18.85
C ASP A 246 -5.32 13.67 18.89
N ARG A 247 -4.61 14.10 17.83
CA ARG A 247 -4.10 15.47 17.72
C ARG A 247 -5.23 16.51 17.63
N GLN A 248 -6.29 16.20 16.88
CA GLN A 248 -7.43 17.12 16.74
C GLN A 248 -8.25 17.21 18.05
N MET A 249 -8.42 16.09 18.75
CA MET A 249 -9.10 16.06 20.05
C MET A 249 -8.34 16.78 21.16
N GLN A 250 -7.00 16.77 21.13
CA GLN A 250 -6.17 17.54 22.08
C GLN A 250 -6.14 19.04 21.77
N SER A 251 -6.51 19.43 20.54
CA SER A 251 -6.54 20.83 20.08
C SER A 251 -7.90 21.50 20.26
N THR A 252 -8.89 20.78 20.80
CA THR A 252 -10.26 21.24 21.07
C THR A 252 -10.45 21.52 22.55
#